data_AF-A0A2T4YCC1-F1
#
_entry.id   AF-A0A2T4YCC1-F1
#
_cell.length_a   1.000
_cell.length_b   1.000
_cell.length_c   1.000
_cell.angle_alpha   90.00
_cell.angle_beta   90.00
_cell.angle_gamma   90.00
#
_symmetry.space_group_name_H-M   'P 1'
#
loop_
_entity.id
_entity.type
_entity.pdbx_description
1 polymer ?
#
loop_
_entity_poly.entity_id
_entity_poly.type
_entity_poly.pdbx_seq_one_letter_code
_entity_poly.pdbx_strand_id
1 'polypeptide(L)'
;MAYRPPAPSLAWFCSATLAWKPTAVDTRNGEAQLHAIERRIQKELFTCTNAVVSLVEHARRVSKERPIADYNAQRLSCFGTDGLHEFVVALRVMLHHLHIVDAGWNLQTNVNKDGNTASFMIHKDAVLRIMHENEGSFTPKTAREAARSYIAAKPSTIDLRDVFQEYEARAHRFNNWFKQQLQSEKLADLRDYDRLIKEKVNFDQLTIYKAMMHHWLKWDTPPDPHRHLSRYLSADQLAEAYKLPRNSPEQVDLIIGYADRDNAIDEKLREQVYELFRRSPSPELIEEPLDRAP
;
A
#
# COMPACT_ATOMS: atom_id res chain seq x y z
N MET A 1 1.89 -3.80 -20.71
CA MET A 1 2.16 -2.53 -20.00
C MET A 1 1.35 -2.58 -18.70
N ALA A 2 1.98 -2.92 -17.57
CA ALA A 2 1.27 -3.23 -16.34
C ALA A 2 1.17 -1.99 -15.45
N TYR A 3 -0.05 -1.57 -15.16
CA TYR A 3 -0.40 -0.64 -14.10
C TYR A 3 0.26 -1.10 -12.79
N ARG A 4 1.19 -0.31 -12.25
CA ARG A 4 1.69 -0.48 -10.87
C ARG A 4 0.79 0.37 -9.97
N PRO A 5 -0.11 -0.23 -9.17
CA PRO A 5 -0.77 0.53 -8.11
C PRO A 5 0.29 1.11 -7.16
N PRO A 6 0.00 2.22 -6.47
CA PRO A 6 0.90 2.73 -5.43
C PRO A 6 1.22 1.60 -4.46
N ALA A 7 2.52 1.43 -4.17
CA ALA A 7 2.93 0.47 -3.16
C ALA A 7 2.16 0.76 -1.86
N PRO A 8 1.52 -0.24 -1.23
CA PRO A 8 0.86 -0.01 0.05
C PRO A 8 1.90 0.59 0.99
N SER A 9 1.64 1.81 1.45
CA SER A 9 2.47 2.43 2.47
C SER A 9 2.42 1.54 3.71
N LEU A 10 3.56 1.34 4.37
CA LEU A 10 3.63 0.64 5.66
C LEU A 10 2.67 1.26 6.70
N ALA A 11 2.30 2.53 6.56
CA ALA A 11 1.23 3.17 7.35
C ALA A 11 -0.15 2.49 7.24
N TRP A 12 -0.44 1.79 6.13
CA TRP A 12 -1.65 0.97 6.00
C TRP A 12 -1.64 -0.24 6.96
N PHE A 13 -0.44 -0.76 7.28
CA PHE A 13 -0.26 -1.85 8.24
C PHE A 13 -0.61 -1.43 9.67
N CYS A 14 -0.30 -0.18 10.06
CA CYS A 14 -0.64 0.35 11.38
C CYS A 14 -2.14 0.69 11.51
N SER A 15 -2.78 1.30 10.50
CA SER A 15 -4.23 1.60 10.57
C SER A 15 -5.12 0.36 10.43
N ALA A 16 -4.61 -0.74 9.87
CA ALA A 16 -5.30 -2.02 9.80
C ALA A 16 -5.22 -2.85 11.10
N THR A 17 -4.75 -2.27 12.21
CA THR A 17 -5.04 -2.81 13.56
C THR A 17 -6.52 -2.62 13.90
N LEU A 18 -7.34 -3.47 13.28
CA LEU A 18 -8.63 -3.99 13.75
C LEU A 18 -9.30 -3.18 14.87
N ALA A 19 -10.10 -2.17 14.49
CA ALA A 19 -11.28 -1.81 15.25
C ALA A 19 -12.33 -2.93 15.10
N TRP A 20 -12.06 -4.09 15.69
CA TRP A 20 -13.03 -5.18 15.79
C TRP A 20 -13.98 -4.89 16.95
N LYS A 21 -15.23 -4.58 16.62
CA LYS A 21 -16.33 -4.65 17.59
C LYS A 21 -16.92 -6.06 17.50
N PRO A 22 -16.94 -6.85 18.61
CA PRO A 22 -17.62 -8.13 18.60
C PRO A 22 -19.12 -7.86 18.50
N THR A 23 -19.71 -8.07 17.32
CA THR A 23 -21.13 -8.40 17.23
C THR A 23 -21.28 -9.90 17.41
N ALA A 24 -22.26 -10.30 18.22
CA ALA A 24 -22.52 -11.67 18.65
C ALA A 24 -22.23 -12.71 17.55
N VAL A 25 -21.26 -13.59 17.83
CA VAL A 25 -20.81 -14.63 16.90
C VAL A 25 -21.87 -15.73 16.84
N ASP A 26 -22.54 -15.83 15.71
CA ASP A 26 -23.26 -17.04 15.30
C ASP A 26 -22.23 -18.16 15.08
N THR A 27 -22.29 -19.19 15.92
CA THR A 27 -21.26 -20.23 16.07
C THR A 27 -21.02 -21.06 14.80
N ARG A 28 -21.94 -21.03 13.82
CA ARG A 28 -21.74 -21.70 12.51
C ARG A 28 -21.02 -20.85 11.48
N ASN A 29 -21.04 -19.53 11.62
CA ASN A 29 -20.33 -18.58 10.75
C ASN A 29 -18.95 -18.17 11.31
N GLY A 30 -18.69 -18.43 12.60
CA GLY A 30 -17.45 -18.06 13.27
C GLY A 30 -16.20 -18.71 12.67
N GLU A 31 -16.23 -20.01 12.36
CA GLU A 31 -15.07 -20.74 11.83
C GLU A 31 -14.69 -20.27 10.41
N ALA A 32 -15.68 -20.10 9.54
CA ALA A 32 -15.47 -19.56 8.19
C ALA A 32 -14.91 -18.14 8.23
N GLN A 33 -15.40 -17.30 9.15
CA GLN A 33 -14.88 -15.94 9.36
C GLN A 33 -13.44 -15.95 9.88
N LEU A 34 -13.12 -16.80 10.87
CA LEU A 34 -11.77 -16.94 11.40
C LEU A 34 -10.79 -17.39 10.31
N HIS A 35 -11.15 -18.39 9.50
CA HIS A 35 -10.33 -18.81 8.35
C HIS A 35 -10.16 -17.73 7.28
N ALA A 36 -11.17 -16.89 7.05
CA ALA A 36 -11.06 -15.77 6.12
C ALA A 36 -10.10 -14.69 6.65
N ILE A 37 -10.17 -14.39 7.95
CA ILE A 37 -9.26 -13.46 8.62
C ILE A 37 -7.84 -13.99 8.58
N GLU A 38 -7.64 -15.27 8.92
CA GLU A 38 -6.35 -15.92 8.85
C GLU A 38 -5.77 -15.79 7.45
N ARG A 39 -6.47 -16.25 6.41
CA ARG A 39 -6.01 -16.14 5.01
C ARG A 39 -5.64 -14.71 4.61
N ARG A 40 -6.41 -13.71 5.08
CA ARG A 40 -6.09 -12.30 4.86
C ARG A 40 -4.76 -11.94 5.52
N ILE A 41 -4.55 -12.28 6.79
CA ILE A 41 -3.29 -12.04 7.50
C ILE A 41 -2.12 -12.73 6.81
N GLN A 42 -2.27 -13.99 6.39
CA GLN A 42 -1.23 -14.72 5.66
C GLN A 42 -0.84 -13.99 4.35
N LYS A 43 -1.84 -13.52 3.60
CA LYS A 43 -1.62 -12.74 2.37
C LYS A 43 -0.88 -11.42 2.66
N GLU A 44 -1.26 -10.70 3.71
CA GLU A 44 -0.61 -9.46 4.09
C GLU A 44 0.83 -9.69 4.56
N LEU A 45 1.06 -10.72 5.39
CA LEU A 45 2.40 -11.13 5.83
C LEU A 45 3.28 -11.50 4.62
N PHE A 46 2.74 -12.28 3.68
CA PHE A 46 3.47 -12.63 2.46
C PHE A 46 3.80 -11.38 1.64
N THR A 47 2.86 -10.45 1.50
CA THR A 47 3.07 -9.20 0.76
C THR A 47 4.15 -8.34 1.44
N CYS A 48 4.10 -8.20 2.76
CA CYS A 48 5.06 -7.41 3.55
C CYS A 48 6.46 -8.01 3.48
N THR A 49 6.60 -9.32 3.70
CA THR A 49 7.89 -10.00 3.61
C THR A 49 8.49 -9.91 2.21
N ASN A 50 7.67 -10.06 1.16
CA ASN A 50 8.11 -9.82 -0.23
C ASN A 50 8.59 -8.37 -0.43
N ALA A 51 7.82 -7.38 0.02
CA ALA A 51 8.14 -5.97 -0.18
C ALA A 51 9.51 -5.61 0.43
N VAL A 52 9.80 -6.07 1.65
CA VAL A 52 11.08 -5.74 2.30
C VAL A 52 12.25 -6.51 1.68
N VAL A 53 12.06 -7.77 1.29
CA VAL A 53 13.11 -8.51 0.55
C VAL A 53 13.40 -7.82 -0.79
N SER A 54 12.36 -7.39 -1.52
CA SER A 54 12.50 -6.62 -2.74
C SER A 54 13.23 -5.30 -2.52
N LEU A 55 12.96 -4.57 -1.43
CA LEU A 55 13.68 -3.34 -1.09
C LEU A 55 15.19 -3.58 -1.00
N VAL A 56 15.61 -4.58 -0.21
CA VAL A 56 17.04 -4.89 -0.02
C VAL A 56 17.67 -5.41 -1.31
N GLU A 57 16.96 -6.26 -2.07
CA GLU A 57 17.45 -6.78 -3.35
C GLU A 57 17.59 -5.70 -4.42
N HIS A 58 16.63 -4.78 -4.53
CA HIS A 58 16.74 -3.65 -5.43
C HIS A 58 17.90 -2.74 -5.04
N ALA A 59 18.05 -2.44 -3.75
CA ALA A 59 19.15 -1.63 -3.26
C ALA A 59 20.52 -2.28 -3.54
N ARG A 60 20.64 -3.60 -3.33
CA ARG A 60 21.82 -4.40 -3.68
C ARG A 60 22.15 -4.35 -5.17
N ARG A 61 21.15 -4.47 -6.04
CA ARG A 61 21.34 -4.39 -7.51
C ARG A 61 21.85 -3.03 -7.92
N VAL A 62 21.25 -1.94 -7.41
CA VAL A 62 21.73 -0.58 -7.68
C VAL A 62 23.17 -0.42 -7.19
N SER A 63 23.47 -0.85 -5.96
CA SER A 63 24.84 -0.77 -5.41
C SER A 63 25.86 -1.59 -6.20
N LYS A 64 25.44 -2.63 -6.91
CA LYS A 64 26.31 -3.44 -7.78
C LYS A 64 26.63 -2.71 -9.09
N GLU A 65 25.62 -2.10 -9.71
CA GLU A 65 25.80 -1.38 -10.98
C GLU A 65 26.45 -0.01 -10.77
N ARG A 66 26.15 0.65 -9.64
CA ARG A 66 26.66 1.96 -9.25
C ARG A 66 27.06 1.90 -7.77
N PRO A 67 28.36 1.80 -7.46
CA PRO A 67 28.83 1.65 -6.09
C PRO A 67 28.31 2.75 -5.16
N ILE A 68 27.50 2.35 -4.18
CA ILE A 68 27.03 3.21 -3.11
C ILE A 68 27.99 3.01 -1.93
N ALA A 69 28.57 4.12 -1.45
CA ALA A 69 29.50 4.09 -0.33
C ALA A 69 28.82 3.47 0.90
N ASP A 70 29.56 2.62 1.60
CA ASP A 70 29.15 2.02 2.88
C ASP A 70 27.84 1.23 2.84
N TYR A 71 27.38 0.77 1.67
CA TYR A 71 26.12 0.04 1.53
C TYR A 71 25.96 -1.10 2.54
N ASN A 72 26.98 -1.95 2.65
CA ASN A 72 26.94 -3.09 3.57
C ASN A 72 26.94 -2.65 5.04
N ALA A 73 27.73 -1.63 5.38
CA ALA A 73 27.79 -1.10 6.74
C ALA A 73 26.46 -0.49 7.14
N GLN A 74 25.81 0.26 6.24
CA GLN A 74 24.51 0.85 6.52
C GLN A 74 23.40 -0.20 6.59
N ARG A 75 23.42 -1.21 5.71
CA ARG A 75 22.50 -2.35 5.80
C ARG A 75 22.59 -3.01 7.18
N LEU A 76 23.81 -3.30 7.64
CA LEU A 76 24.05 -3.89 8.97
C LEU A 76 23.63 -2.94 10.10
N SER A 77 23.89 -1.64 9.99
CA SER A 77 23.43 -0.65 10.98
C SER A 77 21.91 -0.58 11.08
N CYS A 78 21.19 -0.63 9.97
CA CYS A 78 19.73 -0.53 9.97
C CYS A 78 19.04 -1.83 10.42
N PHE A 79 19.52 -2.97 9.92
CA PHE A 79 18.90 -4.28 10.13
C PHE A 79 19.48 -5.07 11.29
N GLY A 80 20.63 -4.70 11.82
CA GLY A 80 21.31 -5.39 12.91
C GLY A 80 22.00 -6.68 12.49
N THR A 81 22.51 -7.39 13.49
CA THR A 81 23.15 -8.72 13.38
C THR A 81 22.48 -9.75 14.30
N ASP A 82 21.30 -9.41 14.82
CA ASP A 82 20.51 -10.22 15.76
C ASP A 82 19.69 -11.32 15.07
N GLY A 83 19.69 -11.35 13.74
CA GLY A 83 19.01 -12.35 12.92
C GLY A 83 17.54 -12.05 12.62
N LEU A 84 17.01 -10.89 13.02
CA LEU A 84 15.62 -10.50 12.71
C LEU A 84 15.39 -10.40 11.19
N HIS A 85 16.32 -9.79 10.47
CA HIS A 85 16.21 -9.65 9.01
C HIS A 85 16.17 -11.00 8.31
N GLU A 86 17.09 -11.89 8.68
CA GLU A 86 17.16 -13.25 8.17
C GLU A 86 15.91 -14.05 8.51
N PHE A 87 15.35 -13.87 9.72
CA PHE A 87 14.08 -14.47 10.10
C PHE A 87 12.92 -13.99 9.23
N VAL A 88 12.80 -12.69 8.95
CA VAL A 88 11.74 -12.15 8.06
C VAL A 88 11.91 -12.63 6.62
N VAL A 89 13.15 -12.76 6.13
CA VAL A 89 13.44 -13.36 4.81
C VAL A 89 13.04 -14.84 4.79
N ALA A 90 13.33 -15.58 5.86
CA ALA A 90 12.92 -16.98 6.00
C ALA A 90 11.39 -17.11 6.08
N LEU A 91 10.71 -16.18 6.76
CA LEU A 91 9.24 -16.13 6.83
C LEU A 91 8.63 -16.04 5.43
N ARG A 92 9.13 -15.17 4.55
CA ARG A 92 8.67 -15.07 3.15
C ARG A 92 8.62 -16.44 2.47
N VAL A 93 9.68 -17.18 2.67
CA VAL A 93 9.96 -18.50 2.10
C VAL A 93 9.00 -19.54 2.66
N MET A 94 8.79 -19.54 3.97
CA MET A 94 7.85 -20.42 4.66
C MET A 94 6.43 -20.12 4.19
N LEU A 95 6.06 -18.84 4.09
CA LEU A 95 4.78 -18.38 3.57
C LEU A 95 4.54 -18.74 2.10
N HIS A 96 5.61 -18.89 1.30
CA HIS A 96 5.49 -19.19 -0.12
C HIS A 96 5.30 -20.68 -0.41
N HIS A 97 5.99 -21.54 0.33
CA HIS A 97 6.11 -22.97 0.03
C HIS A 97 5.43 -23.88 1.05
N LEU A 98 5.07 -23.36 2.22
CA LEU A 98 4.58 -24.16 3.33
C LEU A 98 3.27 -23.57 3.82
N HIS A 99 2.29 -24.43 4.05
CA HIS A 99 1.12 -24.05 4.83
C HIS A 99 1.63 -23.53 6.17
N ILE A 100 1.27 -22.28 6.51
CA ILE A 100 1.66 -21.69 7.78
C ILE A 100 1.28 -22.66 8.89
N VAL A 101 2.30 -22.98 9.70
CA VAL A 101 2.23 -23.49 11.07
C VAL A 101 0.92 -23.07 11.72
N ASP A 102 0.16 -24.04 12.26
CA ASP A 102 -1.05 -23.80 13.06
C ASP A 102 -0.95 -22.50 13.86
N ALA A 103 -1.53 -21.45 13.31
CA ALA A 103 -1.32 -20.11 13.83
C ALA A 103 -2.25 -19.93 15.02
N GLY A 104 -1.67 -19.52 16.15
CA GLY A 104 -2.41 -19.24 17.36
C GLY A 104 -2.96 -17.82 17.35
N TRP A 105 -4.21 -17.67 17.78
CA TRP A 105 -4.74 -16.36 18.17
C TRP A 105 -4.50 -16.14 19.66
N ASN A 106 -3.86 -15.02 20.00
CA ASN A 106 -3.84 -14.54 21.38
C ASN A 106 -4.80 -13.36 21.49
N LEU A 107 -5.91 -13.55 22.20
CA LEU A 107 -6.89 -12.52 22.49
C LEU A 107 -6.64 -12.01 23.91
N GLN A 108 -6.09 -10.81 24.03
CA GLN A 108 -5.98 -10.12 25.31
C GLN A 108 -7.17 -9.18 25.48
N THR A 109 -8.06 -9.53 26.40
CA THR A 109 -9.16 -8.68 26.84
C THR A 109 -8.71 -7.90 28.08
N ASN A 110 -8.48 -6.60 27.91
CA ASN A 110 -8.11 -5.74 29.03
C ASN A 110 -9.37 -5.05 29.57
N VAL A 111 -9.91 -5.56 30.68
CA VAL A 111 -11.19 -5.09 31.23
C VAL A 111 -11.14 -3.61 31.68
N ASN A 112 -9.94 -3.07 31.93
CA ASN A 112 -9.73 -1.72 32.47
C ASN A 112 -9.17 -0.70 31.45
N LYS A 113 -8.88 -1.10 30.21
CA LYS A 113 -8.44 -0.21 29.14
C LYS A 113 -9.32 -0.48 27.93
N ASP A 114 -9.90 0.56 27.33
CA ASP A 114 -10.65 0.45 26.08
C ASP A 114 -9.75 -0.12 24.97
N GLY A 115 -9.76 -1.44 24.80
CA GLY A 115 -8.96 -2.11 23.79
C GLY A 115 -8.85 -3.61 24.02
N ASN A 116 -9.63 -4.38 23.26
CA ASN A 116 -9.33 -5.79 23.02
C ASN A 116 -8.22 -5.85 21.97
N THR A 117 -7.10 -6.50 22.28
CA THR A 117 -6.01 -6.69 21.31
C THR A 117 -5.92 -8.15 20.91
N ALA A 118 -6.01 -8.41 19.61
CA ALA A 118 -5.74 -9.71 19.00
C ALA A 118 -4.35 -9.69 18.36
N SER A 119 -3.51 -10.66 18.69
CA SER A 119 -2.23 -10.88 18.00
C SER A 119 -2.14 -12.28 17.40
N PHE A 120 -1.41 -12.36 16.29
CA PHE A 120 -1.21 -13.58 15.53
C PHE A 120 0.15 -14.15 15.92
N MET A 121 0.12 -15.32 16.55
CA MET A 121 1.31 -15.93 17.12
C MET A 121 1.68 -17.20 16.38
N ILE A 122 2.99 -17.46 16.29
CA ILE A 122 3.52 -18.71 15.76
C ILE A 122 4.32 -19.43 16.84
N HIS A 123 4.20 -20.75 16.87
CA HIS A 123 4.96 -21.59 17.80
C HIS A 123 6.40 -21.75 17.32
N LYS A 124 7.34 -21.46 18.22
CA LYS A 124 8.79 -21.56 17.98
C LYS A 124 9.18 -22.93 17.43
N ASP A 125 8.70 -24.01 18.04
CA ASP A 125 9.08 -25.38 17.67
C ASP A 125 8.60 -25.76 16.27
N ALA A 126 7.42 -25.28 15.88
CA ALA A 126 6.89 -25.54 14.56
C ALA A 126 7.65 -24.77 13.47
N VAL A 127 8.07 -23.53 13.74
CA VAL A 127 8.94 -22.76 12.84
C VAL A 127 10.30 -23.45 12.68
N LEU A 128 10.92 -23.87 13.79
CA LEU A 128 12.22 -24.55 13.77
C LEU A 128 12.15 -25.89 13.03
N ARG A 129 11.07 -26.67 13.23
CA ARG A 129 10.82 -27.93 12.50
C ARG A 129 10.76 -27.69 11.00
N ILE A 130 9.98 -26.70 10.56
CA ILE A 130 9.88 -26.31 9.15
C ILE A 130 11.25 -25.92 8.59
N MET A 131 12.01 -25.10 9.32
CA MET A 131 13.35 -24.68 8.89
C MET A 131 14.35 -25.83 8.83
N HIS A 132 14.13 -26.90 9.59
CA HIS A 132 14.93 -28.12 9.53
C HIS A 132 14.53 -29.00 8.33
N GLU A 133 13.23 -29.21 8.11
CA GLU A 133 12.71 -29.99 6.99
C GLU A 133 13.09 -29.39 5.62
N ASN A 134 13.34 -28.07 5.57
CA ASN A 134 13.65 -27.35 4.35
C ASN A 134 15.10 -26.84 4.28
N GLU A 135 16.05 -27.53 4.92
CA GLU A 135 17.47 -27.14 4.92
C GLU A 135 18.12 -27.10 3.52
N GLY A 136 17.59 -27.81 2.53
CA GLY A 136 18.07 -27.78 1.15
C GLY A 136 17.57 -26.59 0.33
N SER A 137 16.47 -25.96 0.76
CA SER A 137 15.68 -25.08 -0.12
C SER A 137 15.94 -23.60 0.11
N PHE A 138 16.60 -23.20 1.20
CA PHE A 138 16.52 -21.82 1.66
C PHE A 138 17.79 -21.21 2.19
N THR A 139 18.13 -20.06 1.62
CA THR A 139 19.12 -19.07 2.10
C THR A 139 20.54 -19.61 2.31
N PRO A 140 21.58 -18.78 2.21
CA PRO A 140 22.92 -19.20 2.61
C PRO A 140 22.89 -19.75 4.05
N LYS A 141 23.70 -20.78 4.35
CA LYS A 141 23.76 -21.43 5.67
C LYS A 141 23.86 -20.41 6.82
N THR A 142 24.67 -19.38 6.63
CA THR A 142 24.88 -18.28 7.60
C THR A 142 23.60 -17.50 7.91
N ALA A 143 22.77 -17.22 6.91
CA ALA A 143 21.51 -16.52 7.11
C ALA A 143 20.50 -17.40 7.88
N ARG A 144 20.50 -18.71 7.59
CA ARG A 144 19.66 -19.67 8.32
C ARG A 144 20.05 -19.79 9.78
N GLU A 145 21.34 -19.84 10.07
CA GLU A 145 21.87 -19.85 11.44
C GLU A 145 21.48 -18.59 12.19
N ALA A 146 21.62 -17.41 11.58
CA ALA A 146 21.18 -16.14 12.17
C ALA A 146 19.67 -16.13 12.48
N ALA A 147 18.83 -16.58 11.54
CA ALA A 147 17.39 -16.71 11.77
C ALA A 147 17.06 -17.69 12.91
N ARG A 148 17.77 -18.83 12.98
CA ARG A 148 17.62 -19.81 14.08
C ARG A 148 18.03 -19.19 15.42
N SER A 149 19.13 -18.44 15.47
CA SER A 149 19.57 -17.73 16.68
C SER A 149 18.53 -16.71 17.15
N TYR A 150 17.94 -15.96 16.21
CA TYR A 150 16.84 -15.03 16.51
C TYR A 150 15.63 -15.76 17.12
N ILE A 151 15.18 -16.86 16.50
CA ILE A 151 14.07 -17.68 17.00
C ILE A 151 14.40 -18.30 18.36
N ALA A 152 15.64 -18.76 18.56
CA ALA A 152 16.10 -19.36 19.81
C ALA A 152 16.01 -18.39 20.99
N ALA A 153 16.23 -17.10 20.75
CA ALA A 153 16.14 -16.04 21.76
C ALA A 153 14.70 -15.62 22.11
N LYS A 154 13.70 -16.03 21.31
CA LYS A 154 12.29 -15.72 21.59
C LYS A 154 11.64 -16.73 22.54
N PRO A 155 10.53 -16.36 23.20
CA PRO A 155 9.69 -17.27 23.98
C PRO A 155 9.16 -18.45 23.14
N SER A 156 8.41 -19.36 23.77
CA SER A 156 7.79 -20.51 23.10
C SER A 156 6.85 -20.13 21.94
N THR A 157 6.31 -18.92 22.00
CA THR A 157 5.51 -18.29 20.96
C THR A 157 6.14 -16.98 20.52
N ILE A 158 5.97 -16.66 19.24
CA ILE A 158 6.48 -15.44 18.62
C ILE A 158 5.28 -14.64 18.16
N ASP A 159 5.12 -13.43 18.70
CA ASP A 159 4.11 -12.48 18.26
C ASP A 159 4.56 -11.81 16.94
N LEU A 160 3.82 -12.04 15.86
CA LEU A 160 4.17 -11.45 14.57
C LEU A 160 3.91 -9.96 14.52
N ARG A 161 3.02 -9.40 15.35
CA ARG A 161 2.83 -7.95 15.41
C ARG A 161 4.13 -7.28 15.85
N ASP A 162 4.71 -7.75 16.95
CA ASP A 162 5.93 -7.17 17.51
C ASP A 162 7.11 -7.31 16.53
N VAL A 163 7.24 -8.48 15.91
CA VAL A 163 8.26 -8.74 14.88
C VAL A 163 8.16 -7.72 13.74
N PHE A 164 6.96 -7.51 13.18
CA PHE A 164 6.80 -6.63 12.04
C PHE A 164 6.83 -5.14 12.39
N GLN A 165 6.38 -4.74 13.59
CA GLN A 165 6.54 -3.36 14.06
C GLN A 165 8.01 -2.99 14.24
N GLU A 166 8.79 -3.88 14.86
CA GLU A 166 10.23 -3.67 15.01
C GLU A 166 10.93 -3.64 13.65
N TYR A 167 10.57 -4.57 12.77
CA TYR A 167 11.19 -4.69 11.46
C TYR A 167 10.81 -3.56 10.49
N GLU A 168 9.57 -3.05 10.56
CA GLU A 168 9.10 -1.88 9.84
C GLU A 168 9.99 -0.67 10.12
N ALA A 169 10.29 -0.40 11.40
CA ALA A 169 11.17 0.70 11.78
C ALA A 169 12.57 0.55 11.16
N ARG A 170 13.13 -0.68 11.14
CA ARG A 170 14.42 -0.98 10.51
C ARG A 170 14.37 -0.77 8.99
N ALA A 171 13.32 -1.26 8.34
CA ALA A 171 13.11 -1.13 6.90
C ALA A 171 12.91 0.33 6.48
N HIS A 172 12.17 1.12 7.26
CA HIS A 172 11.99 2.55 7.02
C HIS A 172 13.30 3.32 7.12
N ARG A 173 14.10 3.08 8.16
CA ARG A 173 15.43 3.70 8.30
C ARG A 173 16.31 3.40 7.08
N PHE A 174 16.36 2.13 6.67
CA PHE A 174 17.13 1.72 5.49
C PHE A 174 16.60 2.35 4.20
N ASN A 175 15.28 2.33 3.97
CA ASN A 175 14.66 2.91 2.79
C ASN A 175 14.91 4.42 2.70
N ASN A 176 14.77 5.14 3.82
CA ASN A 176 15.00 6.58 3.87
C ASN A 176 16.45 6.93 3.56
N TRP A 177 17.40 6.22 4.16
CA TRP A 177 18.82 6.35 3.82
C TRP A 177 19.06 6.06 2.33
N PHE A 178 18.53 4.94 1.83
CA PHE A 178 18.77 4.52 0.45
C PHE A 178 18.19 5.53 -0.55
N LYS A 179 17.00 6.08 -0.29
CA LYS A 179 16.41 7.17 -1.07
C LYS A 179 17.31 8.39 -1.14
N GLN A 180 17.99 8.76 -0.06
CA GLN A 180 18.95 9.87 -0.07
C GLN A 180 20.14 9.56 -0.98
N GLN A 181 20.62 8.31 -1.01
CA GLN A 181 21.69 7.89 -1.93
C GLN A 181 21.26 8.00 -3.40
N LEU A 182 20.00 7.68 -3.70
CA LEU A 182 19.42 7.85 -5.04
C LEU A 182 19.34 9.33 -5.47
N GLN A 183 19.38 10.26 -4.52
CA GLN A 183 19.43 11.70 -4.82
C GLN A 183 20.85 12.23 -5.07
N SER A 184 21.87 11.39 -4.94
CA SER A 184 23.26 11.81 -5.15
C SER A 184 23.55 12.20 -6.61
N GLU A 185 24.48 13.13 -6.81
CA GLU A 185 24.92 13.55 -8.16
C GLU A 185 25.49 12.39 -8.99
N LYS A 186 26.02 11.36 -8.33
CA LYS A 186 26.53 10.14 -8.97
C LYS A 186 25.45 9.35 -9.71
N LEU A 187 24.17 9.63 -9.43
CA LEU A 187 23.01 9.00 -10.05
C LEU A 187 22.14 10.03 -10.80
N ALA A 188 22.75 11.11 -11.31
CA ALA A 188 22.05 12.14 -12.08
C ALA A 188 21.22 11.55 -13.23
N ASP A 189 21.76 10.60 -13.99
CA ASP A 189 21.06 9.94 -15.12
C ASP A 189 19.77 9.24 -14.68
N LEU A 190 19.78 8.60 -13.49
CA LEU A 190 18.59 7.92 -12.97
C LEU A 190 17.50 8.92 -12.58
N ARG A 191 17.89 10.05 -11.98
CA ARG A 191 16.96 11.13 -11.65
C ARG A 191 16.38 11.78 -12.89
N ASP A 192 17.20 11.96 -13.92
CA ASP A 192 16.74 12.50 -15.20
C ASP A 192 15.78 11.53 -15.89
N TYR A 193 16.10 10.23 -15.87
CA TYR A 193 15.18 9.20 -16.35
C TYR A 193 13.84 9.21 -15.59
N ASP A 194 13.86 9.25 -14.26
CA ASP A 194 12.63 9.29 -13.44
C ASP A 194 11.80 10.55 -13.74
N ARG A 195 12.48 11.71 -13.91
CA ARG A 195 11.85 12.96 -14.33
C ARG A 195 11.18 12.81 -15.70
N LEU A 196 11.89 12.29 -16.70
CA LEU A 196 11.37 12.09 -18.06
C LEU A 196 10.22 11.10 -18.08
N ILE A 197 10.28 10.02 -17.30
CA ILE A 197 9.18 9.06 -17.18
C ILE A 197 7.97 9.72 -16.54
N LYS A 198 8.14 10.53 -15.48
CA LYS A 198 7.04 11.28 -14.86
C LYS A 198 6.43 12.27 -15.85
N GLU A 199 7.25 13.04 -16.55
CA GLU A 199 6.81 13.98 -17.58
C GLU A 199 6.03 13.28 -18.69
N LYS A 200 6.52 12.12 -19.16
CA LYS A 200 5.83 11.30 -20.15
C LYS A 200 4.47 10.82 -19.62
N VAL A 201 4.41 10.28 -18.41
CA VAL A 201 3.14 9.81 -17.82
C VAL A 201 2.14 10.96 -17.70
N ASN A 202 2.59 12.12 -17.23
CA ASN A 202 1.76 13.32 -17.13
C ASN A 202 1.27 13.76 -18.52
N PHE A 203 2.14 13.75 -19.53
CA PHE A 203 1.80 14.08 -20.91
C PHE A 203 0.79 13.09 -21.51
N ASP A 204 0.97 11.79 -21.28
CA ASP A 204 0.05 10.75 -21.76
C ASP A 204 -1.33 10.93 -21.12
N GLN A 205 -1.39 11.15 -19.80
CA GLN A 205 -2.63 11.42 -19.08
C GLN A 205 -3.32 12.69 -19.61
N LEU A 206 -2.57 13.79 -19.75
CA LEU A 206 -3.06 15.04 -20.34
C LEU A 206 -3.65 14.84 -21.73
N THR A 207 -2.98 14.07 -22.58
CA THR A 207 -3.42 13.79 -23.94
C THR A 207 -4.75 13.03 -23.93
N ILE A 208 -4.89 12.04 -23.05
CA ILE A 208 -6.14 11.29 -22.88
C ILE A 208 -7.26 12.21 -22.37
N TYR A 209 -7.00 13.02 -21.34
CA TYR A 209 -7.99 13.93 -20.79
C TYR A 209 -8.44 14.99 -21.80
N LYS A 210 -7.50 15.61 -22.54
CA LYS A 210 -7.83 16.58 -23.60
C LYS A 210 -8.67 15.95 -24.70
N ALA A 211 -8.34 14.72 -25.13
CA ALA A 211 -9.12 14.02 -26.14
C ALA A 211 -10.54 13.70 -25.63
N MET A 212 -10.67 13.26 -24.38
CA MET A 212 -11.95 12.95 -23.74
C MET A 212 -12.81 14.21 -23.55
N MET A 213 -12.24 15.29 -23.02
CA MET A 213 -12.92 16.59 -22.85
C MET A 213 -13.41 17.11 -24.19
N HIS A 214 -12.56 17.11 -25.21
CA HIS A 214 -12.93 17.52 -26.57
C HIS A 214 -14.09 16.71 -27.14
N HIS A 215 -14.14 15.41 -26.84
CA HIS A 215 -15.24 14.56 -27.27
C HIS A 215 -16.54 14.88 -26.50
N TRP A 216 -16.48 14.99 -25.18
CA TRP A 216 -17.64 15.30 -24.33
C TRP A 216 -18.25 16.67 -24.63
N LEU A 217 -17.41 17.67 -24.89
CA LEU A 217 -17.86 19.01 -25.26
C LEU A 217 -18.49 19.07 -26.66
N LYS A 218 -18.34 18.03 -27.50
CA LYS A 218 -19.04 17.95 -28.78
C LYS A 218 -20.44 17.33 -28.67
N TRP A 219 -20.78 16.72 -27.54
CA TRP A 219 -22.13 16.17 -27.35
C TRP A 219 -23.12 17.32 -27.16
N ASP A 220 -24.37 17.12 -27.58
CA ASP A 220 -25.45 18.09 -27.37
C ASP A 220 -25.62 18.36 -25.86
N THR A 221 -25.65 17.28 -25.09
CA THR A 221 -25.65 17.28 -23.62
C THR A 221 -24.40 16.56 -23.10
N PRO A 222 -23.40 17.29 -22.56
CA PRO A 222 -22.22 16.68 -21.95
C PRO A 222 -22.58 15.85 -20.70
N PRO A 223 -21.74 14.87 -20.33
CA PRO A 223 -21.95 14.11 -19.10
C PRO A 223 -21.83 15.01 -17.87
N ASP A 224 -22.70 14.81 -16.88
CA ASP A 224 -22.65 15.54 -15.59
C ASP A 224 -21.45 15.07 -14.74
N PRO A 225 -20.42 15.93 -14.51
CA PRO A 225 -19.26 15.61 -13.69
C PRO A 225 -19.65 15.18 -12.28
N HIS A 226 -20.70 15.76 -11.71
CA HIS A 226 -21.12 15.52 -10.33
C HIS A 226 -21.50 14.07 -10.05
N ARG A 227 -21.93 13.32 -11.07
CA ARG A 227 -22.23 11.88 -10.97
C ARG A 227 -20.97 11.02 -10.81
N HIS A 228 -19.80 11.58 -11.09
CA HIS A 228 -18.53 10.86 -11.13
C HIS A 228 -17.53 11.32 -10.08
N LEU A 229 -17.74 12.48 -9.45
CA LEU A 229 -16.79 13.04 -8.47
C LEU A 229 -16.52 12.11 -7.27
N SER A 230 -17.49 11.32 -6.83
CA SER A 230 -17.31 10.35 -5.72
C SER A 230 -16.34 9.21 -6.02
N ARG A 231 -15.95 9.01 -7.28
CA ARG A 231 -14.90 8.06 -7.66
C ARG A 231 -13.49 8.60 -7.41
N TYR A 232 -13.35 9.92 -7.31
CA TYR A 232 -12.06 10.61 -7.27
C TYR A 232 -11.84 11.41 -5.98
N LEU A 233 -12.92 11.91 -5.37
CA LEU A 233 -12.91 12.71 -4.16
C LEU A 233 -13.48 11.91 -2.98
N SER A 234 -12.90 12.12 -1.80
CA SER A 234 -13.47 11.60 -0.55
C SER A 234 -14.79 12.29 -0.18
N ALA A 235 -15.55 11.70 0.74
CA ALA A 235 -16.80 12.27 1.22
C ALA A 235 -16.61 13.69 1.81
N ASP A 236 -15.52 13.90 2.55
CA ASP A 236 -15.21 15.20 3.17
C ASP A 236 -14.88 16.27 2.11
N GLN A 237 -14.08 15.90 1.09
CA GLN A 237 -13.74 16.79 -0.02
C GLN A 237 -14.95 17.17 -0.87
N LEU A 238 -15.86 16.23 -1.12
CA LEU A 238 -17.12 16.49 -1.80
C LEU A 238 -18.01 17.44 -0.99
N ALA A 239 -18.13 17.18 0.32
CA ALA A 239 -18.94 18.01 1.21
C ALA A 239 -18.42 19.45 1.22
N GLU A 240 -17.11 19.66 1.15
CA GLU A 240 -16.51 20.98 1.03
C GLU A 240 -16.76 21.63 -0.32
N ALA A 241 -16.55 20.90 -1.43
CA ALA A 241 -16.83 21.40 -2.78
C ALA A 241 -18.30 21.82 -2.96
N TYR A 242 -19.24 21.10 -2.34
CA TYR A 242 -20.67 21.40 -2.39
C TYR A 242 -21.15 22.52 -1.45
N LYS A 243 -20.26 23.12 -0.64
CA LYS A 243 -20.56 24.39 0.02
C LYS A 243 -20.51 25.57 -0.95
N LEU A 244 -19.76 25.43 -2.05
CA LEU A 244 -19.62 26.46 -3.07
C LEU A 244 -20.79 26.38 -4.07
N PRO A 245 -21.16 27.49 -4.73
CA PRO A 245 -22.23 27.49 -5.70
C PRO A 245 -21.94 26.48 -6.83
N ARG A 246 -22.97 25.71 -7.21
CA ARG A 246 -22.82 24.63 -8.21
C ARG A 246 -22.32 25.20 -9.53
N ASN A 247 -21.32 24.54 -10.13
CA ASN A 247 -20.65 24.91 -11.37
C ASN A 247 -19.95 26.27 -11.34
N SER A 248 -19.77 26.90 -10.17
CA SER A 248 -19.02 28.16 -10.09
C SER A 248 -17.53 27.92 -10.35
N PRO A 249 -16.79 28.92 -10.86
CA PRO A 249 -15.35 28.80 -11.06
C PRO A 249 -14.62 28.36 -9.78
N GLU A 250 -15.00 28.89 -8.62
CA GLU A 250 -14.40 28.55 -7.33
C GLU A 250 -14.64 27.09 -6.95
N GLN A 251 -15.84 26.56 -7.25
CA GLN A 251 -16.13 25.14 -7.04
C GLN A 251 -15.28 24.27 -7.96
N VAL A 252 -15.19 24.62 -9.24
CA VAL A 252 -14.43 23.86 -10.22
C VAL A 252 -12.94 23.90 -9.91
N ASP A 253 -12.40 25.05 -9.50
CA ASP A 253 -11.01 25.20 -9.05
C ASP A 253 -10.71 24.34 -7.82
N LEU A 254 -11.63 24.30 -6.84
CA LEU A 254 -11.47 23.46 -5.66
C LEU A 254 -11.48 21.96 -6.03
N ILE A 255 -12.38 21.55 -6.92
CA ILE A 255 -12.42 20.16 -7.44
C ILE A 255 -11.14 19.82 -8.20
N ILE A 256 -10.64 20.72 -9.04
CA ILE A 256 -9.36 20.58 -9.73
C ILE A 256 -8.23 20.44 -8.71
N GLY A 257 -8.20 21.25 -7.65
CA GLY A 257 -7.20 21.15 -6.59
C GLY A 257 -7.18 19.79 -5.89
N TYR A 258 -8.33 19.11 -5.78
CA TYR A 258 -8.40 17.76 -5.23
C TYR A 258 -8.06 16.65 -6.23
N ALA A 259 -8.41 16.83 -7.50
CA ALA A 259 -8.22 15.84 -8.55
C ALA A 259 -6.81 15.88 -9.16
N ASP A 260 -6.21 17.07 -9.30
CA ASP A 260 -4.95 17.30 -9.99
C ASP A 260 -3.74 17.30 -9.06
N ARG A 261 -3.45 16.13 -8.48
CA ARG A 261 -2.40 15.98 -7.46
C ARG A 261 -0.98 16.26 -7.98
N ASP A 262 -0.75 16.13 -9.28
CA ASP A 262 0.55 16.29 -9.91
C ASP A 262 0.69 17.62 -10.67
N ASN A 263 -0.29 18.53 -10.52
CA ASN A 263 -0.36 19.80 -11.25
C ASN A 263 -0.19 19.57 -12.78
N ALA A 264 -0.85 18.53 -13.27
CA ALA A 264 -0.80 18.12 -14.66
C ALA A 264 -1.75 18.97 -15.52
N ILE A 265 -2.85 19.50 -14.98
CA ILE A 265 -3.85 20.25 -15.76
C ILE A 265 -3.27 21.60 -16.19
N ASP A 266 -3.11 21.77 -17.51
CA ASP A 266 -2.73 23.05 -18.09
C ASP A 266 -3.93 23.98 -18.26
N GLU A 267 -3.67 25.25 -18.55
CA GLU A 267 -4.71 26.28 -18.66
C GLU A 267 -5.79 25.91 -19.68
N LYS A 268 -5.36 25.36 -20.82
CA LYS A 268 -6.29 24.93 -21.88
C LYS A 268 -7.23 23.81 -21.40
N LEU A 269 -6.72 22.82 -20.67
CA LEU A 269 -7.57 21.77 -20.10
C LEU A 269 -8.46 22.32 -18.98
N ARG A 270 -7.97 23.26 -18.17
CA ARG A 270 -8.75 23.95 -17.14
C ARG A 270 -9.97 24.66 -17.75
N GLU A 271 -9.78 25.42 -18.83
CA GLU A 271 -10.87 26.04 -19.61
C GLU A 271 -11.91 25.02 -20.08
N GLN A 272 -11.47 23.87 -20.59
CA GLN A 272 -12.38 22.80 -21.03
C GLN A 272 -13.17 22.20 -19.87
N VAL A 273 -12.57 22.08 -18.68
CA VAL A 273 -13.25 21.61 -17.47
C VAL A 273 -14.30 22.63 -17.03
N TYR A 274 -13.97 23.93 -17.01
CA TYR A 274 -14.97 24.96 -16.73
C TYR A 274 -16.17 24.88 -17.66
N GLU A 275 -15.90 24.76 -18.96
CA GLU A 275 -16.95 24.65 -19.97
C GLU A 275 -17.81 23.40 -19.79
N LEU A 276 -17.21 22.27 -19.39
CA LEU A 276 -17.94 21.05 -19.09
C LEU A 276 -18.91 21.25 -17.92
N PHE A 277 -18.43 21.78 -16.79
CA PHE A 277 -19.28 22.05 -15.63
C PHE A 277 -20.38 23.07 -15.96
N ARG A 278 -20.06 24.13 -16.70
CA ARG A 278 -21.04 25.14 -17.12
C ARG A 278 -22.19 24.55 -17.95
N ARG A 279 -21.90 23.57 -18.81
CA ARG A 279 -22.88 22.87 -19.65
C ARG A 279 -23.53 21.66 -18.98
N SER A 280 -23.13 21.35 -17.75
CA SER A 280 -23.66 20.20 -17.02
C SER A 280 -25.09 20.47 -16.59
N PRO A 281 -26.01 19.50 -16.75
CA PRO A 281 -27.40 19.69 -16.41
C PRO A 281 -27.56 20.02 -14.92
N SER A 282 -28.45 20.99 -14.62
CA SER A 282 -28.89 21.26 -13.26
C SER A 282 -29.72 20.07 -12.76
N PRO A 283 -29.60 19.64 -11.50
CA PRO A 283 -30.45 18.59 -10.93
C PRO A 283 -31.95 18.88 -11.07
N GLU A 284 -32.35 20.14 -11.26
CA GLU A 284 -33.74 20.56 -11.50
C GLU A 284 -34.29 20.21 -12.89
N LEU A 285 -33.44 19.83 -13.85
CA LEU A 285 -33.83 19.55 -15.25
C LEU A 285 -33.80 18.06 -15.61
N ILE A 286 -33.59 17.17 -14.64
CA ILE A 286 -33.62 15.72 -14.86
C ILE A 286 -35.03 15.22 -14.53
N GLU A 287 -36.01 15.56 -15.37
CA GLU A 287 -37.23 14.78 -15.48
C GLU A 287 -36.85 13.44 -16.11
N GLU A 288 -36.64 12.39 -15.31
CA GLU A 288 -36.60 11.04 -15.86
C GLU A 288 -37.99 10.70 -16.42
N PRO A 289 -38.11 10.27 -17.69
CA PRO A 289 -39.32 9.60 -18.13
C PRO A 289 -39.40 8.28 -17.37
N LEU A 290 -40.25 8.28 -16.35
CA LEU A 290 -40.80 7.11 -15.66
C LEU A 290 -41.66 6.31 -16.65
N ASP A 291 -41.05 5.75 -17.70
CA ASP A 291 -41.64 4.64 -18.45
C ASP A 291 -40.62 4.08 -19.44
N ARG A 292 -40.04 2.94 -19.06
CA ARG A 292 -39.81 1.76 -19.91
C ARG A 292 -39.22 0.64 -19.07
N ALA A 293 -40.12 -0.08 -18.39
CA ALA A 293 -40.07 -1.53 -18.27
C ALA A 293 -41.21 -2.06 -19.18
N PRO A 294 -41.14 -3.26 -19.76
CA PRO A 294 -40.61 -4.49 -19.16
C PRO A 294 -39.24 -4.95 -19.71
#